data_AF-A0A377CWT0-F1
#
_entry.id   AF-A0A377CWT0-F1
#
_cell.length_a   1.000
_cell.length_b   1.000
_cell.length_c   1.000
_cell.angle_alpha   90.00
_cell.angle_beta   90.00
_cell.angle_gamma   90.00
#
_symmetry.space_group_name_H-M   'P 1'
#
loop_
_entity.id
_entity.type
_entity.pdbx_description
1 polymer ?
#
loop_
_entity_poly.entity_id
_entity_poly.type
_entity_poly.pdbx_seq_one_letter_code
_entity_poly.pdbx_strand_id
1 'polypeptide(L)' 'MKVPDTLDVWFDSGSTHSSVVDVRPEFAGHAADMYLEGSDQHRGWFMSSLMISTAMKGKAPYRQVLTHGFTVDGQGSQDV' A
#
# COMPACT_ATOMS: atom_id res chain seq x y z
N MET A 1 15.53 13.64 24.16
CA MET A 1 15.13 14.75 23.27
C MET A 1 14.09 14.17 22.30
N LYS A 2 12.88 14.73 22.22
CA LYS A 2 11.83 14.28 21.30
C LYS A 2 11.95 15.11 20.02
N VAL A 3 11.94 14.45 18.85
CA VAL A 3 11.85 15.14 17.55
C VAL A 3 10.37 15.49 17.31
N PRO A 4 10.04 16.75 16.94
CA PRO A 4 8.65 17.17 16.75
C PRO A 4 8.06 16.77 15.39
N ASP A 5 8.90 16.38 14.43
CA ASP A 5 8.46 16.03 13.08
C ASP A 5 7.67 14.72 13.07
N THR A 6 6.69 14.66 12.17
CA THR A 6 5.87 13.47 11.92
C THR A 6 6.29 12.83 10.60
N LEU A 7 6.10 11.52 10.50
CA LEU A 7 6.33 10.80 9.26
C LEU A 7 5.26 11.13 8.21
N ASP A 8 5.65 11.01 6.96
CA ASP A 8 4.73 11.17 5.83
C ASP A 8 3.68 10.06 5.81
N VAL A 9 2.47 10.38 5.36
CA VAL A 9 1.33 9.45 5.34
C VAL A 9 1.54 8.25 4.43
N TRP A 10 2.40 8.37 3.41
CA TRP A 10 2.77 7.23 2.57
C TRP A 10 3.68 6.26 3.28
N PHE A 11 4.44 6.70 4.28
CA PHE A 11 5.18 5.81 5.15
C PHE A 11 4.24 4.96 6.00
N ASP A 12 3.29 5.60 6.68
CA ASP A 12 2.32 4.92 7.53
C ASP A 12 1.51 3.90 6.73
N SER A 13 0.92 4.32 5.61
CA SER A 13 0.14 3.43 4.74
C SER A 13 0.99 2.34 4.08
N GLY A 14 2.21 2.65 3.64
CA GLY A 14 3.14 1.69 3.04
C GLY A 14 3.66 0.63 4.02
N SER A 15 3.66 0.94 5.32
CA SER A 15 4.10 0.00 6.37
C SER A 15 3.06 -1.06 6.77
N THR A 16 1.85 -1.02 6.20
CA THR A 16 0.73 -1.90 6.57
C THR A 16 1.00 -3.39 6.36
N HIS A 17 1.86 -3.75 5.41
CA HIS A 17 2.32 -5.14 5.29
C HIS A 17 3.03 -5.65 6.55
N SER A 18 3.61 -4.76 7.36
CA SER A 18 4.29 -5.10 8.61
C SER A 18 3.42 -4.86 9.82
N SER A 19 2.68 -3.75 9.87
CA SER A 19 1.86 -3.39 11.03
C SER A 19 0.51 -4.13 11.08
N VAL A 20 0.03 -4.66 9.96
CA VAL A 20 -1.24 -5.39 9.86
C VAL A 20 -1.01 -6.86 9.51
N VAL A 21 -0.43 -7.14 8.33
CA VAL A 21 -0.37 -8.52 7.80
C VAL A 21 0.52 -9.42 8.66
N ASP A 22 1.69 -8.96 9.07
CA ASP A 22 2.59 -9.78 9.90
C ASP A 22 2.08 -9.96 11.34
N VAL A 23 1.31 -9.00 11.86
CA VAL A 23 0.90 -8.96 13.27
C VAL A 23 -0.35 -9.80 13.51
N ARG A 24 -1.21 -9.95 12.50
CA ARG A 24 -2.52 -10.58 12.63
C ARG A 24 -2.44 -12.11 12.48
N PRO A 25 -2.83 -12.89 13.52
CA PRO A 25 -2.67 -14.34 13.52
C PRO A 25 -3.49 -15.04 12.44
N GLU A 26 -4.61 -14.46 12.01
CA GLU A 26 -5.47 -15.02 10.96
C GLU A 26 -4.77 -15.16 9.60
N PHE A 27 -3.67 -14.42 9.37
CA PHE A 27 -2.88 -14.53 8.15
C PHE A 27 -1.77 -15.58 8.24
N ALA A 28 -1.51 -16.17 9.41
CA ALA A 28 -0.55 -17.26 9.61
C ALA A 28 0.84 -17.02 8.96
N GLY A 29 1.30 -15.77 8.92
CA GLY A 29 2.57 -15.38 8.30
C GLY A 29 2.58 -15.41 6.77
N HIS A 30 1.42 -15.59 6.12
CA HIS A 30 1.29 -15.48 4.67
C HIS A 30 1.37 -14.01 4.23
N ALA A 31 2.10 -13.78 3.13
CA ALA A 31 2.09 -12.49 2.45
C ALA A 31 0.80 -12.34 1.62
N ALA A 32 0.45 -11.11 1.27
CA ALA A 32 -0.69 -10.85 0.40
C ALA A 32 -0.45 -11.44 -1.00
N ASP A 33 -1.44 -12.17 -1.53
CA ASP A 33 -1.39 -12.63 -2.92
C ASP A 33 -1.55 -11.48 -3.91
N MET A 34 -2.40 -10.50 -3.58
CA MET A 34 -2.73 -9.39 -4.47
C MET A 34 -2.95 -8.10 -3.68
N TYR A 35 -2.41 -7.01 -4.22
CA TYR A 35 -2.85 -5.64 -3.89
C TYR A 35 -3.76 -5.14 -5.01
N LEU A 36 -4.85 -4.47 -4.64
CA LEU A 36 -5.88 -3.98 -5.55
C LEU A 36 -6.29 -2.58 -5.15
N GLU A 37 -6.03 -1.61 -6.03
CA GLU A 37 -6.42 -0.20 -5.85
C GLU A 37 -6.56 0.48 -7.23
N GLY A 38 -6.94 1.76 -7.23
CA GLY A 38 -6.95 2.62 -8.40
C GLY A 38 -5.56 2.82 -9.02
N SER A 39 -5.52 3.10 -10.32
CA SER A 39 -4.26 3.29 -11.07
C SER A 39 -3.35 4.42 -10.55
N ASP A 40 -3.90 5.42 -9.86
CA ASP A 40 -3.16 6.51 -9.19
C ASP A 40 -2.22 6.00 -8.09
N GLN A 41 -2.53 4.85 -7.47
CA GLN A 41 -1.75 4.31 -6.36
C GLN A 41 -0.36 3.78 -6.76
N HIS A 42 -0.06 3.67 -8.06
CA HIS A 42 1.30 3.39 -8.53
C HIS A 42 2.33 4.42 -8.08
N ARG A 43 1.92 5.67 -7.85
CA ARG A 43 2.78 6.74 -7.33
C ARG A 43 2.54 7.06 -5.85
N GLY A 44 1.67 6.28 -5.21
CA GLY A 44 1.35 6.36 -3.79
C GLY A 44 1.58 5.00 -3.14
N TRP A 45 0.50 4.37 -2.69
CA TRP A 45 0.54 3.23 -1.79
C TRP A 45 1.31 2.00 -2.31
N PHE A 46 1.23 1.69 -3.61
CA PHE A 46 1.98 0.55 -4.16
C PHE A 46 3.49 0.78 -4.11
N MET A 47 3.94 2.00 -4.39
CA MET A 47 5.36 2.35 -4.38
C MET A 47 5.89 2.40 -2.95
N SER A 48 5.18 3.06 -2.03
CA SER A 48 5.63 3.15 -0.63
C SER A 48 5.70 1.78 0.02
N SER A 49 4.68 0.93 -0.19
CA SER A 49 4.67 -0.45 0.30
C SER A 49 5.84 -1.27 -0.26
N LEU A 50 6.13 -1.15 -1.55
CA LEU A 50 7.24 -1.87 -2.18
C LEU A 50 8.60 -1.43 -1.61
N MET A 51 8.84 -0.13 -1.48
CA MET A 51 10.10 0.40 -0.96
C MET A 51 10.32 -0.04 0.49
N ILE A 52 9.31 0.12 1.35
CA ILE A 52 9.40 -0.22 2.77
C ILE A 52 9.60 -1.73 2.95
N SER A 53 8.83 -2.56 2.25
CA SER A 53 8.98 -4.02 2.35
C SER A 53 10.33 -4.49 1.82
N THR A 54 10.82 -3.90 0.73
CA THR A 54 12.15 -4.21 0.20
C THR A 54 13.24 -3.82 1.21
N ALA A 55 13.13 -2.65 1.83
CA ALA A 55 14.09 -2.20 2.84
C ALA A 55 14.07 -3.08 4.11
N MET A 56 12.90 -3.52 4.56
CA MET A 56 12.75 -4.31 5.80
C MET A 56 12.96 -5.82 5.60
N LYS A 57 12.51 -6.37 4.47
CA LYS A 57 12.38 -7.82 4.23
C LYS A 57 13.06 -8.30 2.94
N GLY A 58 13.60 -7.40 2.12
CA GLY A 58 14.28 -7.75 0.86
C GLY A 58 13.35 -8.27 -0.24
N LYS A 59 12.03 -8.05 -0.15
CA LYS A 59 11.05 -8.52 -1.13
C LYS A 59 9.81 -7.62 -1.17
N ALA A 60 9.02 -7.72 -2.25
CA ALA A 60 7.73 -7.05 -2.35
C ALA A 60 6.72 -7.59 -1.31
N PRO A 61 5.77 -6.75 -0.83
CA PRO A 61 4.77 -7.17 0.14
C PRO A 61 3.58 -7.93 -0.47
N TYR A 62 3.54 -8.04 -1.80
CA TYR A 62 2.50 -8.70 -2.59
C TYR A 62 3.10 -9.56 -3.69
N ARG A 63 2.35 -10.56 -4.18
CA ARG A 63 2.74 -11.34 -5.37
C ARG A 63 2.31 -10.68 -6.67
N GLN A 64 1.16 -9.99 -6.67
CA GLN A 64 0.59 -9.35 -7.85
C GLN A 64 -0.06 -8.00 -7.48
N VAL A 65 -0.15 -7.11 -8.47
CA VAL A 65 -0.92 -5.86 -8.38
C VAL A 65 -1.99 -5.89 -9.46
N LEU A 66 -3.23 -5.61 -9.07
CA LEU A 66 -4.34 -5.38 -9.99
C LEU A 66 -4.78 -3.93 -9.85
N THR A 67 -4.89 -3.22 -10.97
CA THR A 67 -5.38 -1.84 -10.98
C THR A 67 -6.70 -1.71 -11.70
N HIS A 68 -7.63 -0.98 -11.11
CA HIS A 68 -8.84 -0.54 -11.79
C HIS A 68 -8.75 0.92 -12.24
N GLY A 69 -9.54 1.26 -13.25
CA GLY A 69 -9.77 2.65 -13.66
C GLY A 69 -10.65 3.40 -12.66
N PHE A 70 -10.87 4.68 -12.92
CA PHE A 70 -11.74 5.51 -12.11
C PHE A 70 -13.21 5.32 -12.49
N THR A 71 -14.10 5.44 -11.51
CA THR A 71 -15.53 5.64 -11.79
C THR A 71 -15.69 7.04 -12.36
N VAL A 72 -16.43 7.15 -13.46
CA VAL A 72 -16.72 8.42 -14.12
C VAL A 72 -18.22 8.66 -14.15
N ASP A 73 -18.60 9.92 -14.01
CA ASP A 73 -19.97 10.37 -14.21
C ASP A 73 -20.40 10.22 -15.68
N GLY A 74 -21.66 10.49 -15.97
CA GLY A 74 -22.20 10.42 -17.33
C GLY A 74 -21.57 11.40 -18.33
N GLN A 75 -20.74 12.34 -17.87
CA GLN A 75 -20.01 13.32 -18.68
C GLN A 75 -18.52 12.95 -18.83
N GLY A 76 -18.07 11.82 -18.25
CA GLY A 76 -16.69 11.35 -18.31
C GLY A 76 -15.76 12.05 -17.31
N SER A 77 -16.29 12.85 -16.38
CA SER A 77 -15.52 13.38 -15.26
C SER A 77 -15.42 12.32 -14.18
N GLN A 78 -14.25 12.17 -13.57
CA GLN A 78 -14.10 11.28 -12.42
C GLN A 78 -15.07 11.70 -11.31
N ASP A 79 -15.84 10.76 -10.79
CA ASP A 79 -16.63 10.98 -9.58
C ASP A 79 -15.64 11.25 -8.43
N VAL A 80 -15.66 12.48 -7.91
CA VAL A 80 -14.72 12.97 -6.87
C VAL A 80 -15.18 12.55 -5.47
#